data_AF-G2FDA9-F1
#
_entry.id   AF-G2FDA9-F1
#
_cell.length_a   1.000
_cell.length_b   1.000
_cell.length_c   1.000
_cell.angle_alpha   90.00
_cell.angle_beta   90.00
_cell.angle_gamma   90.00
#
_symmetry.space_group_name_H-M   'P 1'
#
loop_
_entity.id
_entity.type
_entity.pdbx_description
1 polymer ?
#
loop_
_entity_poly.entity_id
_entity_poly.type
_entity_poly.pdbx_seq_one_letter_code
_entity_poly.pdbx_strand_id
1 'polypeptide(L)'
;MEVQQLAAIINRALESNPEIEAAQAAVDAAQARLVGAGLPLNNPELELEAERTDISTYTLGISQTIDWYDKQDALKQAMQAELNAARARVAALRLTKSAELLNALGRISTHHEITTLSKRRTGILERFARLAEQRHASGDIPQAEMELARLSLAEAVMQHAGNGAELIQARSDFFSLSGQIPGSGVKFPDRLPAALPHTSDDEALARNHPQVQAAQQMAGAARQQIHAADQARKADPTFGLRAGREASENLVALTFSIPLQIRNDFRSTVDAAQAEALQAEQEAHQAYRNLLARLMSARKRYKLVADAWSLWVSLGQTSLQQRIDLLETQWQAGEMSTTDYLLQVQQTLDTQIAGVRLHGDLWDAWVEWLNASGTLSPWLNKTSKEQ
;
A
#
# COMPACT_ATOMS: atom_id res chain seq x y z
N MET A 1 -8.23 -21.58 -9.46
CA MET A 1 -7.10 -21.36 -10.37
C MET A 1 -6.81 -19.88 -10.63
N GLU A 2 -7.77 -19.06 -11.07
CA GLU A 2 -7.49 -17.65 -11.43
C GLU A 2 -7.06 -16.80 -10.22
N VAL A 3 -7.77 -16.86 -9.08
CA VAL A 3 -7.36 -16.14 -7.87
C VAL A 3 -6.02 -16.64 -7.30
N GLN A 4 -5.68 -17.91 -7.50
CA GLN A 4 -4.36 -18.46 -7.10
C GLN A 4 -3.23 -17.86 -7.94
N GLN A 5 -3.44 -17.69 -9.24
CA GLN A 5 -2.49 -17.02 -10.13
C GLN A 5 -2.28 -15.56 -9.69
N LEU A 6 -3.37 -14.84 -9.36
CA LEU A 6 -3.29 -13.49 -8.82
C LEU A 6 -2.47 -13.47 -7.52
N ALA A 7 -2.80 -14.32 -6.54
CA ALA A 7 -2.07 -14.41 -5.27
C ALA A 7 -0.58 -14.71 -5.46
N ALA A 8 -0.22 -15.60 -6.38
CA ALA A 8 1.18 -15.92 -6.65
C ALA A 8 1.95 -14.72 -7.24
N ILE A 9 1.33 -13.97 -8.16
CA ILE A 9 1.92 -12.75 -8.74
C ILE A 9 2.11 -11.68 -7.65
N ILE A 10 1.08 -11.44 -6.84
CA ILE A 10 1.12 -10.44 -5.77
C ILE A 10 2.18 -10.81 -4.72
N ASN A 11 2.19 -12.05 -4.23
CA ASN A 11 3.15 -12.47 -3.19
C ASN A 11 4.59 -12.36 -3.68
N ARG A 12 4.88 -12.78 -4.92
CA ARG A 12 6.21 -12.62 -5.51
C ARG A 12 6.64 -11.14 -5.59
N ALA A 13 5.73 -10.26 -5.99
CA ALA A 13 6.01 -8.83 -6.06
C ALA A 13 6.23 -8.20 -4.67
N LEU A 14 5.54 -8.68 -3.64
CA LEU A 14 5.72 -8.22 -2.26
C LEU A 14 7.05 -8.69 -1.65
N GLU A 15 7.51 -9.90 -2.00
CA GLU A 15 8.78 -10.47 -1.50
C GLU A 15 9.99 -9.63 -1.93
N SER A 16 9.96 -9.05 -3.13
CA SER A 16 11.04 -8.21 -3.67
C SER A 16 10.74 -6.70 -3.61
N ASN A 17 9.77 -6.25 -2.80
CA ASN A 17 9.36 -4.85 -2.75
C ASN A 17 10.29 -4.03 -1.81
N PRO A 18 11.00 -3.01 -2.30
CA PRO A 18 11.96 -2.25 -1.49
C PRO A 18 11.34 -1.48 -0.32
N GLU A 19 10.08 -1.03 -0.41
CA GLU A 19 9.42 -0.35 0.71
C GLU A 19 9.13 -1.32 1.86
N ILE A 20 8.77 -2.57 1.54
CA ILE A 20 8.56 -3.63 2.54
C ILE A 20 9.89 -4.02 3.19
N GLU A 21 10.96 -4.15 2.41
CA GLU A 21 12.32 -4.41 2.95
C GLU A 21 12.78 -3.26 3.87
N ALA A 22 12.58 -2.00 3.47
CA ALA A 22 12.90 -0.85 4.30
C ALA A 22 12.10 -0.82 5.62
N ALA A 23 10.82 -1.17 5.57
CA ALA A 23 9.99 -1.29 6.76
C ALA A 23 10.43 -2.45 7.67
N GLN A 24 10.89 -3.56 7.09
CA GLN A 24 11.46 -4.68 7.84
C GLN A 24 12.79 -4.30 8.50
N ALA A 25 13.67 -3.58 7.80
CA ALA A 25 14.89 -3.04 8.40
C ALA A 25 14.60 -2.07 9.56
N ALA A 26 13.51 -1.31 9.50
CA ALA A 26 13.05 -0.49 10.62
C ALA A 26 12.58 -1.33 11.83
N VAL A 27 11.98 -2.51 11.60
CA VAL A 27 11.68 -3.48 12.67
C VAL A 27 12.96 -4.01 13.28
N ASP A 28 13.96 -4.36 12.46
CA ASP A 28 15.25 -4.87 12.95
C ASP A 28 15.99 -3.81 13.77
N ALA A 29 15.95 -2.54 13.34
CA ALA A 29 16.46 -1.42 14.10
C ALA A 29 15.73 -1.24 15.44
N ALA A 30 14.40 -1.31 15.46
CA ALA A 30 13.62 -1.24 16.69
C ALA A 30 13.92 -2.43 17.63
N GLN A 31 14.13 -3.63 17.08
CA GLN A 31 14.53 -4.81 17.82
C GLN A 31 15.92 -4.64 18.45
N ALA A 32 16.88 -4.09 17.71
CA ALA A 32 18.22 -3.79 18.24
C ALA A 32 18.17 -2.72 19.34
N ARG A 33 17.35 -1.68 19.19
CA ARG A 33 17.12 -0.68 20.24
C ARG A 33 16.52 -1.28 21.50
N LEU A 34 15.55 -2.19 21.37
CA LEU A 34 14.99 -2.93 22.51
C LEU A 34 16.05 -3.78 23.21
N VAL A 35 16.90 -4.49 22.45
CA VAL A 35 18.01 -5.25 23.03
C VAL A 35 18.96 -4.32 23.80
N GLY A 36 19.32 -3.18 23.20
CA GLY A 36 20.14 -2.16 23.85
C GLY A 36 19.51 -1.59 25.13
N ALA A 37 18.21 -1.31 25.12
CA ALA A 37 17.46 -0.88 26.30
C ALA A 37 17.37 -1.96 27.40
N GLY A 38 17.58 -3.23 27.04
CA GLY A 38 17.69 -4.33 28.00
C GLY A 38 19.06 -4.46 28.67
N LEU A 39 20.05 -3.66 28.27
CA LEU A 39 21.38 -3.63 28.89
C LEU A 39 21.45 -2.54 29.98
N PRO A 40 22.40 -2.65 30.93
CA PRO A 40 22.64 -1.59 31.90
C PRO A 40 22.88 -0.24 31.23
N LEU A 41 22.23 0.82 31.72
CA LEU A 41 22.33 2.17 31.14
C LEU A 41 23.73 2.77 31.25
N ASN A 42 24.43 2.43 32.32
CA ASN A 42 25.75 2.96 32.64
C ASN A 42 26.75 1.80 32.72
N ASN A 43 27.88 1.92 32.02
CA ASN A 43 29.01 1.02 32.17
C ASN A 43 29.87 1.43 33.37
N PRO A 44 30.66 0.50 33.93
CA PRO A 44 31.66 0.87 34.93
C PRO A 44 32.77 1.69 34.28
N GLU A 45 33.30 2.64 35.04
CA GLU A 45 34.42 3.49 34.64
C GLU A 45 35.68 3.06 35.39
N LEU A 46 36.78 2.90 34.65
CA LEU A 46 38.11 2.63 35.22
C LEU A 46 38.84 3.97 35.35
N GLU A 47 39.24 4.30 36.57
CA GLU A 47 39.97 5.53 36.88
C GLU A 47 41.44 5.22 37.15
N LEU A 48 42.33 5.89 36.43
CA LEU A 48 43.78 5.83 36.63
C LEU A 48 44.27 7.26 36.88
N GLU A 49 44.84 7.49 38.05
CA GLU A 49 45.36 8.81 38.42
C GLU A 49 46.82 8.69 38.83
N ALA A 50 47.65 9.55 38.24
CA ALA A 50 49.05 9.69 38.58
C ALA A 50 49.35 11.18 38.70
N GLU A 51 49.69 11.61 39.90
CA GLU A 51 50.02 13.00 40.21
C GLU A 51 51.41 13.07 40.83
N ARG A 52 52.18 14.08 40.43
CA ARG A 52 53.51 14.33 40.98
C ARG A 52 53.65 15.79 41.35
N THR A 53 53.63 16.06 42.64
CA THR A 53 53.95 17.36 43.24
C THR A 53 55.15 17.20 44.17
N ASP A 54 55.14 17.78 45.37
CA ASP A 54 56.07 17.44 46.46
C ASP A 54 55.81 16.03 47.01
N ILE A 55 54.61 15.49 46.76
CA ILE A 55 54.18 14.12 47.05
C ILE A 55 53.76 13.46 45.73
N SER A 56 54.19 12.21 45.53
CA SER A 56 53.76 11.41 44.38
C SER A 56 52.56 10.55 44.78
N THR A 57 51.48 10.62 44.00
CA THR A 57 50.24 9.88 44.22
C THR A 57 49.91 9.04 42.99
N TYR A 58 49.67 7.75 43.20
CA TYR A 58 49.27 6.82 42.15
C TYR A 58 48.04 6.05 42.63
N THR A 59 46.92 6.17 41.93
CA THR A 59 45.68 5.48 42.29
C THR A 59 45.04 4.79 41.09
N LEU A 60 44.38 3.69 41.41
CA LEU A 60 43.51 2.95 40.51
C LEU A 60 42.14 2.86 41.18
N GLY A 61 41.10 3.21 40.45
CA GLY A 61 39.73 3.17 40.93
C GLY A 61 38.76 2.58 39.92
N ILE A 62 37.61 2.16 40.44
CA ILE A 62 36.45 1.81 39.65
C ILE A 62 35.26 2.60 40.17
N SER A 63 34.48 3.20 39.28
CA SER A 63 33.25 3.88 39.61
C SER A 63 32.09 3.39 38.74
N GLN A 64 30.88 3.45 39.27
CA GLN A 64 29.68 2.98 38.59
C GLN A 64 28.50 3.86 38.99
N THR A 65 27.80 4.38 37.98
CA THR A 65 26.51 5.03 38.14
C THR A 65 25.42 3.97 38.24
N ILE A 66 24.66 3.98 39.33
CA ILE A 66 23.62 2.98 39.60
C ILE A 66 22.28 3.54 39.15
N ASP A 67 21.56 2.79 38.31
CA ASP A 67 20.17 3.11 37.96
C ASP A 67 19.30 2.99 39.22
N TRP A 68 19.05 4.11 39.86
CA TRP A 68 18.40 4.15 41.18
C TRP A 68 16.87 4.21 41.07
N TYR A 69 16.38 4.59 39.89
CA TYR A 69 14.95 4.84 39.63
C TYR A 69 14.36 3.91 38.57
N ASP A 70 15.06 2.82 38.24
CA ASP A 70 14.62 1.81 37.26
C ASP A 70 14.30 2.42 35.89
N LYS A 71 15.14 3.36 35.47
CA LYS A 71 15.05 4.04 34.18
C LYS A 71 15.23 3.07 33.03
N GLN A 72 16.04 2.02 33.24
CA GLN A 72 16.28 0.98 32.27
C GLN A 72 14.98 0.28 31.89
N ASP A 73 14.15 -0.12 32.88
CA ASP A 73 12.88 -0.78 32.59
C ASP A 73 11.91 0.17 31.87
N ALA A 74 11.84 1.43 32.28
CA ALA A 74 11.02 2.44 31.60
C ALA A 74 11.42 2.62 30.12
N LEU A 75 12.73 2.68 29.83
CA LEU A 75 13.24 2.74 28.47
C LEU A 75 12.93 1.46 27.69
N LYS A 76 13.09 0.29 28.31
CA LYS A 76 12.79 -1.01 27.72
C LYS A 76 11.32 -1.13 27.33
N GLN A 77 10.39 -0.68 28.18
CA GLN A 77 8.97 -0.66 27.88
C GLN A 77 8.64 0.25 26.69
N ALA A 78 9.26 1.43 26.62
CA ALA A 78 9.12 2.35 25.48
C ALA A 78 9.63 1.72 24.17
N MET A 79 10.83 1.13 24.18
CA MET A 79 11.39 0.44 23.00
C MET A 79 10.58 -0.79 22.59
N GLN A 80 9.96 -1.50 23.54
CA GLN A 80 9.08 -2.62 23.24
C GLN A 80 7.81 -2.16 22.52
N ALA A 81 7.24 -1.01 22.93
CA ALA A 81 6.09 -0.42 22.26
C ALA A 81 6.46 0.11 20.86
N GLU A 82 7.65 0.70 20.68
CA GLU A 82 8.15 1.09 19.36
C GLU A 82 8.32 -0.10 18.41
N LEU A 83 8.85 -1.23 18.91
CA LEU A 83 8.96 -2.46 18.12
C LEU A 83 7.59 -2.97 17.67
N ASN A 84 6.58 -2.92 18.55
CA ASN A 84 5.22 -3.31 18.22
C ASN A 84 4.60 -2.38 17.15
N ALA A 85 4.84 -1.07 17.26
CA ALA A 85 4.44 -0.08 16.26
C ALA A 85 5.10 -0.32 14.90
N ALA A 86 6.41 -0.60 14.88
CA ALA A 86 7.15 -0.93 13.67
C ALA A 86 6.59 -2.19 12.98
N ARG A 87 6.32 -3.25 13.75
CA ARG A 87 5.71 -4.49 13.23
C ARG A 87 4.32 -4.26 12.66
N ALA A 88 3.48 -3.48 13.35
CA ALA A 88 2.15 -3.14 12.86
C ALA A 88 2.21 -2.30 11.57
N ARG A 89 3.20 -1.40 11.45
CA ARG A 89 3.44 -0.63 10.23
C ARG A 89 3.80 -1.52 9.03
N VAL A 90 4.60 -2.56 9.23
CA VAL A 90 4.90 -3.56 8.18
C VAL A 90 3.62 -4.27 7.71
N ALA A 91 2.76 -4.68 8.64
CA ALA A 91 1.49 -5.32 8.30
C ALA A 91 0.57 -4.38 7.50
N ALA A 92 0.47 -3.10 7.90
CA ALA A 92 -0.29 -2.08 7.18
C ALA A 92 0.27 -1.80 5.77
N LEU A 93 1.60 -1.74 5.63
CA LEU A 93 2.26 -1.54 4.35
C LEU A 93 2.02 -2.71 3.40
N ARG A 94 2.15 -3.96 3.89
CA ARG A 94 1.88 -5.16 3.10
C ARG A 94 0.46 -5.20 2.53
N LEU A 95 -0.54 -4.86 3.34
CA LEU A 95 -1.93 -4.76 2.89
C LEU A 95 -2.08 -3.70 1.78
N THR A 96 -1.49 -2.52 2.01
CA THR A 96 -1.54 -1.39 1.07
C THR A 96 -0.90 -1.76 -0.28
N LYS A 97 0.30 -2.35 -0.26
CA LYS A 97 1.00 -2.80 -1.46
C LYS A 97 0.30 -3.93 -2.18
N SER A 98 -0.35 -4.84 -1.45
CA SER A 98 -1.18 -5.89 -2.04
C SER A 98 -2.33 -5.30 -2.86
N ALA A 99 -3.00 -4.27 -2.32
CA ALA A 99 -4.10 -3.60 -3.00
C ALA A 99 -3.62 -2.80 -4.23
N GLU A 100 -2.51 -2.05 -4.10
CA GLU A 100 -1.90 -1.30 -5.21
C GLU A 100 -1.51 -2.22 -6.37
N LEU A 101 -0.83 -3.33 -6.08
CA LEU A 101 -0.41 -4.32 -7.07
C LEU A 101 -1.60 -4.99 -7.75
N LEU A 102 -2.64 -5.35 -7.00
CA LEU A 102 -3.82 -6.02 -7.55
C LEU A 102 -4.65 -5.09 -8.44
N ASN A 103 -4.82 -3.83 -8.04
CA ASN A 103 -5.45 -2.80 -8.89
C ASN A 103 -4.63 -2.53 -10.16
N ALA A 104 -3.30 -2.40 -10.04
CA ALA A 104 -2.44 -2.22 -11.21
C ALA A 104 -2.54 -3.41 -12.19
N LEU A 105 -2.64 -4.64 -11.67
CA LEU A 105 -2.84 -5.83 -12.48
C LEU A 105 -4.22 -5.84 -13.17
N GLY A 106 -5.27 -5.44 -12.47
CA GLY A 106 -6.63 -5.30 -13.01
C GLY A 106 -6.70 -4.26 -14.14
N ARG A 107 -6.03 -3.11 -13.96
CA ARG A 107 -5.90 -2.08 -15.00
C ARG A 107 -5.19 -2.60 -16.24
N ILE A 108 -4.11 -3.37 -16.09
CA ILE A 108 -3.42 -4.00 -17.24
C ILE A 108 -4.36 -4.94 -17.99
N SER A 109 -5.10 -5.80 -17.27
CA SER A 109 -6.06 -6.72 -17.89
C SER A 109 -7.12 -5.97 -18.69
N THR A 110 -7.74 -4.97 -18.06
CA THR A 110 -8.80 -4.14 -18.65
C THR A 110 -8.30 -3.42 -19.90
N HIS A 111 -7.17 -2.71 -19.82
CA HIS A 111 -6.63 -1.97 -20.97
C HIS A 111 -6.09 -2.90 -22.07
N HIS A 112 -5.66 -4.12 -21.73
CA HIS A 112 -5.29 -5.12 -22.73
C HIS A 112 -6.49 -5.54 -23.57
N GLU A 113 -7.64 -5.80 -22.93
CA GLU A 113 -8.88 -6.15 -23.61
C GLU A 113 -9.43 -4.98 -24.44
N ILE A 114 -9.46 -3.76 -23.88
CA ILE A 114 -9.88 -2.55 -24.60
C ILE A 114 -8.99 -2.32 -25.84
N THR A 115 -7.67 -2.50 -25.72
CA THR A 115 -6.74 -2.35 -26.84
C THR A 115 -6.99 -3.41 -27.91
N THR A 116 -7.30 -4.64 -27.50
CA THR A 116 -7.65 -5.74 -28.40
C THR A 116 -8.95 -5.45 -29.18
N LEU A 117 -10.00 -4.99 -28.49
CA LEU A 117 -11.25 -4.55 -29.12
C LEU A 117 -11.04 -3.35 -30.04
N SER A 118 -10.21 -2.40 -29.66
CA SER A 118 -9.90 -1.21 -30.46
C SER A 118 -9.14 -1.57 -31.74
N LYS A 119 -8.16 -2.47 -31.65
CA LYS A 119 -7.46 -3.02 -32.83
C LYS A 119 -8.44 -3.67 -33.80
N ARG A 120 -9.42 -4.39 -33.25
CA ARG A 120 -10.46 -5.02 -34.04
C ARG A 120 -11.41 -4.01 -34.68
N ARG A 121 -11.81 -2.94 -33.95
CA ARG A 121 -12.55 -1.79 -34.50
C ARG A 121 -11.83 -1.18 -35.70
N THR A 122 -10.52 -0.95 -35.58
CA THR A 122 -9.68 -0.47 -36.70
C THR A 122 -9.79 -1.40 -37.90
N GLY A 123 -9.65 -2.71 -37.71
CA GLY A 123 -9.74 -3.69 -38.81
C GLY A 123 -11.12 -3.76 -39.48
N ILE A 124 -12.21 -3.55 -38.73
CA ILE A 124 -13.57 -3.47 -39.31
C ILE A 124 -13.73 -2.19 -40.14
N LEU A 125 -13.32 -1.04 -39.58
CA LEU A 125 -13.48 0.25 -40.26
C LEU A 125 -12.53 0.43 -41.44
N GLU A 126 -11.39 -0.27 -41.44
CA GLU A 126 -10.49 -0.32 -42.59
C GLU A 126 -11.13 -1.07 -43.77
N ARG A 127 -11.80 -2.20 -43.51
CA ARG A 127 -12.59 -2.90 -44.54
C ARG A 127 -13.76 -2.05 -45.04
N PHE A 128 -14.48 -1.39 -44.12
CA PHE A 128 -15.57 -0.49 -44.46
C PHE A 128 -15.13 0.66 -45.37
N ALA A 129 -14.03 1.35 -45.04
CA ALA A 129 -13.49 2.44 -45.85
C ALA A 129 -13.11 1.96 -47.27
N ARG A 130 -12.45 0.79 -47.40
CA ARG A 130 -12.12 0.20 -48.71
C ARG A 130 -13.37 -0.12 -49.54
N LEU A 131 -14.41 -0.68 -48.92
CA LEU A 131 -15.64 -1.03 -49.63
C LEU A 131 -16.43 0.23 -50.03
N ALA A 132 -16.45 1.26 -49.18
CA ALA A 132 -17.06 2.54 -49.51
C ALA A 132 -16.36 3.22 -50.70
N GLU A 133 -15.03 3.17 -50.78
CA GLU A 133 -14.28 3.67 -51.93
C GLU A 133 -14.65 2.93 -53.24
N GLN A 134 -14.78 1.60 -53.19
CA GLN A 134 -15.18 0.79 -54.35
C GLN A 134 -16.60 1.11 -54.83
N ARG A 135 -17.55 1.23 -53.90
CA ARG A 135 -18.94 1.57 -54.20
C ARG A 135 -19.07 2.99 -54.74
N HIS A 136 -18.31 3.95 -54.20
CA HIS A 136 -18.28 5.31 -54.71
C HIS A 136 -17.73 5.37 -56.13
N ALA A 137 -16.64 4.65 -56.42
CA ALA A 137 -16.07 4.55 -57.76
C ALA A 137 -17.05 3.94 -58.78
N SER A 138 -17.97 3.10 -58.32
CA SER A 138 -19.04 2.49 -59.13
C SER A 138 -20.29 3.37 -59.24
N GLY A 139 -20.35 4.50 -58.53
CA GLY A 139 -21.49 5.41 -58.49
C GLY A 139 -22.61 5.00 -57.52
N ASP A 140 -22.40 3.96 -56.71
CA ASP A 140 -23.43 3.38 -55.83
C ASP A 140 -23.66 4.20 -54.55
N ILE A 141 -22.68 4.99 -54.12
CA ILE A 141 -22.77 5.87 -52.95
C ILE A 141 -22.20 7.27 -53.23
N PRO A 142 -22.72 8.33 -52.60
CA PRO A 142 -22.20 9.69 -52.76
C PRO A 142 -20.83 9.87 -52.09
N GLN A 143 -20.09 10.89 -52.53
CA GLN A 143 -18.75 11.21 -52.00
C GLN A 143 -18.78 11.43 -50.48
N ALA A 144 -19.83 12.06 -49.94
CA ALA A 144 -19.97 12.32 -48.51
C ALA A 144 -19.97 11.04 -47.65
N GLU A 145 -20.56 9.94 -48.14
CA GLU A 145 -20.57 8.66 -47.45
C GLU A 145 -19.20 7.97 -47.45
N MET A 146 -18.46 8.08 -48.56
CA MET A 146 -17.09 7.58 -48.67
C MET A 146 -16.13 8.35 -47.75
N GLU A 147 -16.25 9.68 -47.69
CA GLU A 147 -15.46 10.51 -46.76
C GLU A 147 -15.81 10.23 -45.29
N LEU A 148 -17.08 9.96 -44.98
CA LEU A 148 -17.49 9.52 -43.64
C LEU A 148 -16.83 8.20 -43.23
N ALA A 149 -16.70 7.25 -44.15
CA ALA A 149 -16.01 5.99 -43.91
C ALA A 149 -14.51 6.19 -43.63
N ARG A 150 -13.84 7.06 -44.40
CA ARG A 150 -12.43 7.43 -44.17
C ARG A 150 -12.23 8.13 -42.83
N LEU A 151 -13.09 9.08 -42.48
CA LEU A 151 -13.03 9.78 -41.21
C LEU A 151 -13.20 8.81 -40.03
N SER A 152 -14.12 7.86 -40.14
CA SER A 152 -14.37 6.84 -39.11
C SER A 152 -13.16 5.92 -38.90
N LEU A 153 -12.46 5.55 -39.99
CA LEU A 153 -11.21 4.81 -39.89
C LEU A 153 -10.13 5.64 -39.18
N ALA A 154 -9.97 6.92 -39.54
CA ALA A 154 -9.00 7.80 -38.89
C ALA A 154 -9.27 7.92 -37.38
N GLU A 155 -10.54 8.08 -36.98
CA GLU A 155 -10.95 8.08 -35.57
C GLU A 155 -10.57 6.78 -34.86
N ALA A 156 -10.85 5.63 -35.47
CA ALA A 156 -10.55 4.34 -34.88
C ALA A 156 -9.04 4.09 -34.71
N VAL A 157 -8.21 4.57 -35.64
CA VAL A 157 -6.75 4.52 -35.51
C VAL A 157 -6.28 5.39 -34.34
N MET A 158 -6.81 6.61 -34.19
CA MET A 158 -6.49 7.50 -33.06
C MET A 158 -6.90 6.87 -31.72
N GLN A 159 -8.09 6.30 -31.63
CA GLN A 159 -8.56 5.61 -30.42
C GLN A 159 -7.71 4.38 -30.08
N HIS A 160 -7.30 3.58 -31.09
CA HIS A 160 -6.42 2.44 -30.85
C HIS A 160 -5.06 2.88 -30.30
N ALA A 161 -4.48 3.95 -30.85
CA ALA A 161 -3.23 4.51 -30.35
C ALA A 161 -3.36 5.02 -28.91
N GLY A 162 -4.43 5.73 -28.58
CA GLY A 162 -4.72 6.19 -27.21
C GLY A 162 -4.87 5.04 -26.22
N ASN A 163 -5.66 4.01 -26.57
CA ASN A 163 -5.82 2.83 -25.71
C ASN A 163 -4.51 2.03 -25.54
N GLY A 164 -3.67 1.99 -26.58
CA GLY A 164 -2.32 1.43 -26.50
C GLY A 164 -1.41 2.19 -25.55
N ALA A 165 -1.49 3.52 -25.53
CA ALA A 165 -0.75 4.36 -24.58
C ALA A 165 -1.18 4.09 -23.13
N GLU A 166 -2.49 3.96 -22.86
CA GLU A 166 -3.02 3.61 -21.53
C GLU A 166 -2.52 2.22 -21.06
N LEU A 167 -2.46 1.24 -21.96
CA LEU A 167 -1.91 -0.09 -21.63
C LEU A 167 -0.41 0.00 -21.29
N ILE A 168 0.36 0.82 -22.00
CA ILE A 168 1.77 1.07 -21.70
C ILE A 168 1.90 1.72 -20.31
N GLN A 169 1.06 2.70 -19.99
CA GLN A 169 1.06 3.36 -18.69
C GLN A 169 0.70 2.39 -17.56
N ALA A 170 -0.34 1.58 -17.71
CA ALA A 170 -0.74 0.59 -16.71
C ALA A 170 0.38 -0.44 -16.43
N ARG A 171 1.13 -0.84 -17.47
CA ARG A 171 2.31 -1.72 -17.32
C ARG A 171 3.47 -1.02 -16.60
N SER A 172 3.70 0.25 -16.90
CA SER A 172 4.72 1.07 -16.22
C SER A 172 4.40 1.22 -14.73
N ASP A 173 3.14 1.52 -14.39
CA ASP A 173 2.66 1.62 -13.00
C ASP A 173 2.93 0.31 -12.24
N PHE A 174 2.55 -0.84 -12.81
CA PHE A 174 2.81 -2.14 -12.17
C PHE A 174 4.31 -2.43 -12.03
N PHE A 175 5.11 -2.09 -13.05
CA PHE A 175 6.56 -2.24 -12.99
C PHE A 175 7.17 -1.40 -11.85
N SER A 176 6.70 -0.17 -11.66
CA SER A 176 7.16 0.69 -10.56
C SER A 176 6.88 0.10 -9.17
N LEU A 177 5.82 -0.69 -9.02
CA LEU A 177 5.42 -1.32 -7.76
C LEU A 177 6.12 -2.67 -7.50
N SER A 178 6.45 -3.41 -8.56
CA SER A 178 6.89 -4.82 -8.47
C SER A 178 8.31 -5.10 -8.97
N GLY A 179 8.89 -4.18 -9.75
CA GLY A 179 10.13 -4.41 -10.50
C GLY A 179 10.01 -5.43 -11.64
N GLN A 180 8.79 -5.88 -11.96
CA GLN A 180 8.52 -6.93 -12.94
C GLN A 180 7.42 -6.52 -13.90
N ILE A 181 7.40 -7.10 -15.10
CA ILE A 181 6.30 -6.93 -16.06
C ILE A 181 5.45 -8.21 -16.00
N PRO A 182 4.14 -8.11 -15.73
CA PRO A 182 3.29 -9.28 -15.66
C PRO A 182 3.06 -9.84 -17.07
N GLY A 183 2.91 -11.17 -17.17
CA GLY A 183 2.58 -11.80 -18.44
C GLY A 183 1.20 -11.38 -18.96
N SER A 184 0.97 -11.48 -20.27
CA SER A 184 -0.28 -11.07 -20.92
C SER A 184 -1.48 -12.00 -20.71
N GLY A 185 -1.29 -13.13 -20.02
CA GLY A 185 -2.31 -14.16 -19.82
C GLY A 185 -2.96 -14.16 -18.43
N VAL A 186 -2.92 -13.05 -17.70
CA VAL A 186 -3.57 -12.94 -16.40
C VAL A 186 -5.07 -12.79 -16.60
N LYS A 187 -5.85 -13.72 -16.06
CA LYS A 187 -7.31 -13.69 -16.11
C LYS A 187 -7.90 -13.31 -14.77
N PHE A 188 -8.92 -12.48 -14.82
CA PHE A 188 -9.70 -12.08 -13.67
C PHE A 188 -11.06 -12.78 -13.72
N PRO A 189 -11.50 -13.41 -12.62
CA PRO A 189 -12.82 -14.05 -12.56
C PRO A 189 -13.96 -13.10 -12.96
N ASP A 190 -14.87 -13.59 -13.80
CA ASP A 190 -16.08 -12.84 -14.21
C ASP A 190 -17.15 -12.76 -13.13
N ARG A 191 -17.08 -13.65 -12.13
CA ARG A 191 -18.05 -13.75 -11.04
C ARG A 191 -17.36 -13.47 -9.72
N LEU A 192 -17.73 -12.34 -9.12
CA LEU A 192 -17.34 -11.95 -7.77
C LEU A 192 -18.50 -12.20 -6.78
N PRO A 193 -18.22 -12.25 -5.46
CA PRO A 193 -19.25 -12.52 -4.46
C PRO A 193 -20.37 -11.47 -4.44
N ALA A 194 -21.61 -11.88 -4.73
CA ALA A 194 -22.76 -10.98 -4.74
C ALA A 194 -23.12 -10.40 -3.34
N ALA A 195 -22.76 -11.11 -2.27
CA ALA A 195 -23.06 -10.71 -0.89
C ALA A 195 -21.78 -10.33 -0.14
N LEU A 196 -21.79 -9.14 0.45
CA LEU A 196 -20.79 -8.68 1.40
C LEU A 196 -21.24 -8.95 2.85
N PRO A 197 -20.31 -9.09 3.81
CA PRO A 197 -20.62 -9.07 5.24
C PRO A 197 -21.52 -7.91 5.65
N HIS A 198 -22.36 -8.14 6.66
CA HIS A 198 -23.36 -7.19 7.15
C HIS A 198 -22.70 -5.88 7.63
N THR A 199 -23.44 -4.77 7.50
CA THR A 199 -22.96 -3.43 7.89
C THR A 199 -22.73 -3.27 9.39
N SER A 200 -23.33 -4.15 10.22
CA SER A 200 -23.11 -4.18 11.68
C SER A 200 -21.65 -4.44 12.07
N ASP A 201 -20.84 -4.97 11.14
CA ASP A 201 -19.46 -5.36 11.41
C ASP A 201 -18.46 -4.26 11.03
N ASP A 202 -18.91 -3.11 10.50
CA ASP A 202 -18.03 -2.08 9.95
C ASP A 202 -17.11 -1.44 10.99
N GLU A 203 -17.64 -1.17 12.19
CA GLU A 203 -16.82 -0.64 13.27
C GLU A 203 -15.75 -1.66 13.71
N ALA A 204 -16.10 -2.94 13.77
CA ALA A 204 -15.18 -4.00 14.15
C ALA A 204 -14.09 -4.19 13.08
N LEU A 205 -14.47 -4.20 11.79
CA LEU A 205 -13.54 -4.25 10.67
C LEU A 205 -12.60 -3.04 10.67
N ALA A 206 -13.14 -1.83 10.86
CA ALA A 206 -12.34 -0.62 10.91
C ALA A 206 -11.36 -0.61 12.10
N ARG A 207 -11.79 -1.05 13.29
CA ARG A 207 -10.91 -1.15 14.47
C ARG A 207 -9.79 -2.16 14.26
N ASN A 208 -10.07 -3.31 13.64
CA ASN A 208 -9.11 -4.39 13.44
C ASN A 208 -8.24 -4.22 12.19
N HIS A 209 -8.49 -3.18 11.40
CA HIS A 209 -7.75 -2.95 10.16
C HIS A 209 -6.27 -2.62 10.42
N PRO A 210 -5.32 -3.19 9.65
CA PRO A 210 -3.88 -3.00 9.87
C PRO A 210 -3.41 -1.55 9.97
N GLN A 211 -3.94 -0.63 9.15
CA GLN A 211 -3.57 0.79 9.22
C GLN A 211 -4.02 1.46 10.53
N VAL A 212 -5.20 1.09 11.05
CA VAL A 212 -5.69 1.63 12.34
C VAL A 212 -4.91 1.02 13.49
N GLN A 213 -4.63 -0.28 13.44
CA GLN A 213 -3.77 -0.94 14.41
C GLN A 213 -2.37 -0.33 14.44
N ALA A 214 -1.76 -0.04 13.28
CA ALA A 214 -0.47 0.63 13.21
C ALA A 214 -0.49 2.00 13.89
N ALA A 215 -1.50 2.83 13.60
CA ALA A 215 -1.64 4.15 14.22
C ALA A 215 -1.88 4.05 15.74
N GLN A 216 -2.69 3.08 16.20
CA GLN A 216 -2.90 2.82 17.63
C GLN A 216 -1.62 2.37 18.33
N GLN A 217 -0.81 1.51 17.71
CA GLN A 217 0.48 1.09 18.27
C GLN A 217 1.47 2.25 18.33
N MET A 218 1.47 3.16 17.34
CA MET A 218 2.27 4.38 17.39
C MET A 218 1.85 5.30 18.54
N ALA A 219 0.54 5.51 18.74
CA ALA A 219 0.03 6.27 19.88
C ALA A 219 0.39 5.60 21.21
N GLY A 220 0.33 4.27 21.29
CA GLY A 220 0.77 3.49 22.44
C GLY A 220 2.27 3.66 22.73
N ALA A 221 3.11 3.65 21.70
CA ALA A 221 4.55 3.87 21.83
C ALA A 221 4.86 5.29 22.31
N ALA A 222 4.23 6.31 21.73
CA ALA A 222 4.40 7.70 22.15
C ALA A 222 3.97 7.93 23.62
N ARG A 223 2.91 7.25 24.08
CA ARG A 223 2.52 7.26 25.50
C ARG A 223 3.59 6.66 26.41
N GLN A 224 4.21 5.53 26.02
CA GLN A 224 5.29 4.92 26.81
C GLN A 224 6.53 5.82 26.86
N GLN A 225 6.78 6.61 25.82
CA GLN A 225 7.86 7.59 25.82
C GLN A 225 7.69 8.69 26.85
N ILE A 226 6.47 9.05 27.26
CA ILE A 226 6.25 10.00 28.37
C ILE A 226 6.84 9.44 29.66
N HIS A 227 6.57 8.17 29.97
CA HIS A 227 7.07 7.53 31.18
C HIS A 227 8.60 7.38 31.14
N ALA A 228 9.16 6.94 30.00
CA ALA A 228 10.60 6.87 29.81
C ALA A 228 11.28 8.25 29.96
N ALA A 229 10.68 9.29 29.38
CA ALA A 229 11.16 10.66 29.51
C ALA A 229 11.11 11.14 30.96
N ASP A 230 10.03 10.85 31.72
CA ASP A 230 9.94 11.27 33.12
C ASP A 230 10.93 10.54 34.03
N GLN A 231 11.14 9.23 33.82
CA GLN A 231 12.15 8.47 34.57
C GLN A 231 13.57 8.94 34.24
N ALA A 232 13.86 9.26 32.98
CA ALA A 232 15.15 9.79 32.57
C ALA A 232 15.55 11.08 33.31
N ARG A 233 14.57 11.84 33.82
CA ARG A 233 14.80 13.04 34.63
C ARG A 233 15.31 12.73 36.03
N LYS A 234 15.15 11.53 36.57
CA LYS A 234 15.61 11.26 37.95
C LYS A 234 17.15 11.26 37.98
N ALA A 235 17.79 11.71 39.06
CA ALA A 235 19.25 11.75 39.13
C ALA A 235 19.79 10.42 39.69
N ASP A 236 20.71 9.78 38.98
CA ASP A 236 21.35 8.54 39.45
C ASP A 236 22.64 8.84 40.22
N PRO A 237 22.89 8.19 41.37
CA PRO A 237 24.14 8.32 42.09
C PRO A 237 25.25 7.46 41.47
N THR A 238 26.47 7.99 41.51
CA THR A 238 27.71 7.30 41.18
C THR A 238 28.46 6.96 42.46
N PHE A 239 28.82 5.68 42.61
CA PHE A 239 29.66 5.20 43.70
C PHE A 239 31.00 4.74 43.12
N GLY A 240 32.09 5.06 43.80
CA GLY A 240 33.42 4.61 43.40
C GLY A 240 34.26 4.13 44.58
N LEU A 241 35.17 3.21 44.26
CA LEU A 241 36.21 2.73 45.16
C LEU A 241 37.55 2.91 44.48
N ARG A 242 38.48 3.54 45.18
CA ARG A 242 39.84 3.83 44.71
C ARG A 242 40.85 3.30 45.73
N ALA A 243 41.92 2.71 45.22
CA ALA A 243 43.05 2.27 46.02
C ALA A 243 44.36 2.71 45.36
N GLY A 244 45.38 3.00 46.16
CA GLY A 244 46.63 3.52 45.63
C GLY A 244 47.69 3.75 46.68
N ARG A 245 48.70 4.52 46.32
CA ARG A 245 49.74 4.99 47.23
C ARG A 245 49.87 6.50 47.13
N GLU A 246 50.06 7.12 48.28
CA GLU A 246 50.41 8.52 48.43
C GLU A 246 51.72 8.58 49.21
N ALA A 247 52.81 9.00 48.55
CA ALA A 247 54.17 8.78 49.00
C ALA A 247 54.43 7.29 49.39
N SER A 248 54.69 7.02 50.67
CA SER A 248 54.93 5.68 51.19
C SER A 248 53.69 4.99 51.76
N GLU A 249 52.60 5.71 51.96
CA GLU A 249 51.38 5.23 52.59
C GLU A 249 50.41 4.62 51.58
N ASN A 250 49.53 3.75 52.06
CA ASN A 250 48.47 3.16 51.24
C ASN A 250 47.20 4.01 51.38
N LEU A 251 46.59 4.35 50.25
CA LEU A 251 45.36 5.13 50.19
C LEU A 251 44.20 4.22 49.79
N VAL A 252 43.07 4.33 50.49
CA VAL A 252 41.77 3.78 50.07
C VAL A 252 40.73 4.87 50.21
N ALA A 253 39.97 5.12 49.14
CA ALA A 253 38.95 6.17 49.12
C ALA A 253 37.62 5.62 48.56
N LEU A 254 36.52 6.04 49.19
CA LEU A 254 35.17 5.84 48.70
C LEU A 254 34.65 7.17 48.15
N THR A 255 34.08 7.16 46.95
CA THR A 255 33.51 8.34 46.31
C THR A 255 32.00 8.18 46.15
N PHE A 256 31.29 9.29 46.33
CA PHE A 256 29.86 9.41 46.07
C PHE A 256 29.62 10.70 45.30
N SER A 257 28.89 10.64 44.20
CA SER A 257 28.49 11.79 43.41
C SER A 257 27.05 11.62 42.93
N ILE A 258 26.28 12.70 42.88
CA ILE A 258 24.94 12.71 42.29
C ILE A 258 24.69 14.06 41.61
N PRO A 259 24.26 14.09 40.34
CA PRO A 259 24.03 15.35 39.64
C PRO A 259 22.85 16.10 40.24
N LEU A 260 23.06 17.37 40.59
CA LEU A 260 22.00 18.27 41.06
C LEU A 260 21.38 19.02 39.89
N GLN A 261 20.13 18.68 39.57
CA GLN A 261 19.40 19.22 38.42
C GLN A 261 18.77 20.61 38.69
N ILE A 262 19.60 21.57 39.13
CA ILE A 262 19.13 22.89 39.57
C ILE A 262 18.82 23.81 38.39
N ARG A 263 19.63 23.74 37.33
CA ARG A 263 19.51 24.60 36.14
C ARG A 263 18.59 24.03 35.07
N ASN A 264 18.51 22.71 35.00
CA ASN A 264 17.69 21.96 34.05
C ASN A 264 17.21 20.69 34.75
N ASP A 265 15.91 20.62 35.02
CA ASP A 265 15.24 19.46 35.61
C ASP A 265 14.52 18.61 34.55
N PHE A 266 14.83 18.89 33.27
CA PHE A 266 14.40 18.15 32.09
C PHE A 266 12.86 18.04 31.95
N ARG A 267 12.07 18.97 32.51
CA ARG A 267 10.61 19.00 32.28
C ARG A 267 10.24 19.18 30.82
N SER A 268 11.02 19.98 30.09
CA SER A 268 10.77 20.28 28.68
C SER A 268 10.77 19.03 27.79
N THR A 269 11.53 17.99 28.13
CA THR A 269 11.52 16.73 27.36
C THR A 269 10.24 15.93 27.62
N VAL A 270 9.69 15.99 28.84
CA VAL A 270 8.39 15.39 29.16
C VAL A 270 7.25 16.16 28.50
N ASP A 271 7.29 17.50 28.52
CA ASP A 271 6.30 18.33 27.84
C ASP A 271 6.27 18.04 26.33
N ALA A 272 7.45 17.87 25.72
CA ALA A 272 7.58 17.45 24.32
C ALA A 272 6.98 16.05 24.09
N ALA A 273 7.33 15.05 24.90
CA ALA A 273 6.80 13.70 24.79
C ALA A 273 5.26 13.65 24.98
N GLN A 274 4.71 14.50 25.85
CA GLN A 274 3.26 14.65 26.01
C GLN A 274 2.58 15.21 24.76
N ALA A 275 3.17 16.24 24.14
CA ALA A 275 2.67 16.82 22.91
C ALA A 275 2.74 15.82 21.74
N GLU A 276 3.84 15.08 21.61
CA GLU A 276 4.01 14.02 20.61
C GLU A 276 3.02 12.87 20.80
N ALA A 277 2.75 12.45 22.05
CA ALA A 277 1.73 11.46 22.35
C ALA A 277 0.33 11.95 21.97
N LEU A 278 -0.01 13.20 22.28
CA LEU A 278 -1.29 13.79 21.87
C LEU A 278 -1.41 13.84 20.35
N GLN A 279 -0.35 14.21 19.63
CA GLN A 279 -0.34 14.18 18.16
C GLN A 279 -0.65 12.77 17.65
N ALA A 280 0.09 11.75 18.11
CA ALA A 280 -0.09 10.38 17.67
C ALA A 280 -1.50 9.84 17.99
N GLU A 281 -2.10 10.24 19.10
CA GLU A 281 -3.50 9.92 19.43
C GLU A 281 -4.50 10.53 18.44
N GLN A 282 -4.32 11.81 18.09
CA GLN A 282 -5.22 12.46 17.13
C GLN A 282 -5.06 11.88 15.72
N GLU A 283 -3.84 11.53 15.32
CA GLU A 283 -3.57 10.81 14.08
C GLU A 283 -4.25 9.43 14.06
N ALA A 284 -4.22 8.68 15.17
CA ALA A 284 -4.92 7.41 15.31
C ALA A 284 -6.45 7.56 15.21
N HIS A 285 -7.02 8.60 15.83
CA HIS A 285 -8.44 8.93 15.68
C HIS A 285 -8.80 9.28 14.23
N GLN A 286 -7.96 10.05 13.54
CA GLN A 286 -8.18 10.40 12.14
C GLN A 286 -8.06 9.18 11.23
N ALA A 287 -7.09 8.31 11.46
CA ALA A 287 -6.92 7.06 10.71
C ALA A 287 -8.17 6.18 10.82
N TYR A 288 -8.74 6.05 12.02
CA TYR A 288 -10.00 5.34 12.24
C TYR A 288 -11.18 5.97 11.49
N ARG A 289 -11.37 7.30 11.59
CA ARG A 289 -12.46 8.00 10.88
C ARG A 289 -12.36 7.87 9.37
N ASN A 290 -11.15 8.07 8.83
CA ASN A 290 -10.89 7.93 7.39
C ASN A 290 -11.21 6.51 6.91
N LEU A 291 -10.79 5.50 7.66
CA LEU A 291 -11.02 4.11 7.28
C LEU A 291 -12.50 3.74 7.35
N LEU A 292 -13.22 4.16 8.40
CA LEU A 292 -14.64 3.88 8.52
C LEU A 292 -15.42 4.49 7.33
N ALA A 293 -15.12 5.75 6.98
CA ALA A 293 -15.71 6.39 5.82
C ALA A 293 -15.36 5.67 4.50
N ARG A 294 -14.09 5.25 4.35
CA ARG A 294 -13.61 4.49 3.18
C ARG A 294 -14.33 3.14 3.06
N LEU A 295 -14.48 2.39 4.14
CA LEU A 295 -15.17 1.10 4.18
C LEU A 295 -16.64 1.23 3.78
N MET A 296 -17.36 2.21 4.34
CA MET A 296 -18.75 2.48 4.01
C MET A 296 -18.92 2.86 2.53
N SER A 297 -18.02 3.70 2.01
CA SER A 297 -18.02 4.11 0.60
C SER A 297 -17.71 2.94 -0.33
N ALA A 298 -16.67 2.15 -0.02
CA ALA A 298 -16.24 0.98 -0.79
C ALA A 298 -17.35 -0.06 -0.90
N ARG A 299 -18.07 -0.35 0.20
CA ARG A 299 -19.24 -1.25 0.16
C ARG A 299 -20.31 -0.75 -0.81
N LYS A 300 -20.69 0.53 -0.71
CA LYS A 300 -21.73 1.12 -1.57
C LYS A 300 -21.32 1.10 -3.04
N ARG A 301 -20.07 1.47 -3.34
CA ARG A 301 -19.50 1.45 -4.69
C ARG A 301 -19.49 0.04 -5.25
N TYR A 302 -19.00 -0.94 -4.49
CA TYR A 302 -18.99 -2.34 -4.93
C TYR A 302 -20.38 -2.84 -5.28
N LYS A 303 -21.36 -2.62 -4.39
CA LYS A 303 -22.74 -3.04 -4.65
C LYS A 303 -23.29 -2.42 -5.94
N LEU A 304 -23.11 -1.12 -6.12
CA LEU A 304 -23.59 -0.39 -7.31
C LEU A 304 -23.01 -0.98 -8.61
N VAL A 305 -21.69 -1.22 -8.64
CA VAL A 305 -21.01 -1.73 -9.83
C VAL A 305 -21.31 -3.21 -10.06
N ALA A 306 -21.41 -4.01 -8.99
CA ALA A 306 -21.81 -5.42 -9.07
C ALA A 306 -23.22 -5.60 -9.62
N ASP A 307 -24.18 -4.76 -9.20
CA ASP A 307 -25.54 -4.78 -9.72
C ASP A 307 -25.56 -4.45 -11.24
N ALA A 308 -24.80 -3.43 -11.66
CA ALA A 308 -24.65 -3.07 -13.07
C ALA A 308 -23.98 -4.17 -13.91
N TRP A 309 -22.93 -4.82 -13.38
CA TRP A 309 -22.27 -5.94 -14.03
C TRP A 309 -23.20 -7.15 -14.18
N SER A 310 -23.98 -7.49 -13.14
CA SER A 310 -24.94 -8.58 -13.21
C SER A 310 -26.00 -8.33 -14.28
N LEU A 311 -26.48 -7.09 -14.41
CA LEU A 311 -27.41 -6.70 -15.46
C LEU A 311 -26.76 -6.86 -16.84
N TRP A 312 -25.53 -6.36 -17.02
CA TRP A 312 -24.77 -6.49 -18.26
C TRP A 312 -24.55 -7.95 -18.66
N VAL A 313 -24.15 -8.82 -17.73
CA VAL A 313 -23.97 -10.26 -18.00
C VAL A 313 -25.29 -10.91 -18.42
N SER A 314 -26.42 -10.51 -17.83
CA SER A 314 -27.75 -11.05 -18.18
C SER A 314 -28.27 -10.60 -19.55
N LEU A 315 -27.84 -9.43 -20.04
CA LEU A 315 -28.36 -8.82 -21.28
C LEU A 315 -27.37 -8.83 -22.46
N GLY A 316 -26.06 -8.83 -22.21
CA GLY A 316 -25.06 -8.26 -23.14
C GLY A 316 -24.09 -9.23 -23.82
N GLN A 317 -23.94 -10.49 -23.38
CA GLN A 317 -22.81 -11.33 -23.84
C GLN A 317 -23.04 -12.14 -25.13
N THR A 318 -24.27 -12.56 -25.47
CA THR A 318 -24.42 -13.66 -26.45
C THR A 318 -24.56 -13.23 -27.92
N SER A 319 -24.81 -11.95 -28.25
CA SER A 319 -25.24 -11.57 -29.63
C SER A 319 -24.39 -10.51 -30.35
N LEU A 320 -23.47 -9.82 -29.69
CA LEU A 320 -22.86 -8.60 -30.26
C LEU A 320 -21.85 -8.88 -31.38
N GLN A 321 -21.22 -10.06 -31.38
CA GLN A 321 -20.28 -10.46 -32.43
C GLN A 321 -20.99 -10.75 -33.75
N GLN A 322 -21.98 -11.65 -33.69
CA GLN A 322 -22.79 -12.07 -34.83
C GLN A 322 -23.56 -10.89 -35.42
N ARG A 323 -23.88 -9.89 -34.59
CA ARG A 323 -24.53 -8.66 -35.03
C ARG A 323 -23.66 -7.85 -36.00
N ILE A 324 -22.36 -7.68 -35.75
CA ILE A 324 -21.49 -6.89 -36.65
C ILE A 324 -21.40 -7.54 -38.03
N ASP A 325 -21.22 -8.86 -38.09
CA ASP A 325 -21.09 -9.59 -39.36
C ASP A 325 -22.41 -9.55 -40.16
N LEU A 326 -23.56 -9.63 -39.48
CA LEU A 326 -24.88 -9.46 -40.10
C LEU A 326 -25.08 -8.04 -40.64
N LEU A 327 -24.70 -7.02 -39.87
CA LEU A 327 -24.79 -5.62 -40.28
C LEU A 327 -23.95 -5.35 -41.54
N GLU A 328 -22.73 -5.92 -41.61
CA GLU A 328 -21.86 -5.78 -42.78
C GLU A 328 -22.51 -6.41 -44.03
N THR A 329 -23.15 -7.58 -43.86
CA THR A 329 -23.86 -8.29 -44.93
C THR A 329 -25.07 -7.50 -45.46
N GLN A 330 -25.91 -6.96 -44.57
CA GLN A 330 -27.10 -6.18 -44.94
C GLN A 330 -26.72 -4.90 -45.68
N TRP A 331 -25.65 -4.22 -45.25
CA TRP A 331 -25.15 -3.04 -45.94
C TRP A 331 -24.60 -3.38 -47.33
N GLN A 332 -23.85 -4.47 -47.47
CA GLN A 332 -23.36 -4.96 -48.78
C GLN A 332 -24.50 -5.27 -49.74
N ALA A 333 -25.59 -5.87 -49.26
CA ALA A 333 -26.80 -6.14 -50.04
C ALA A 333 -27.62 -4.88 -50.40
N GLY A 334 -27.28 -3.71 -49.84
CA GLY A 334 -28.04 -2.48 -50.02
C GLY A 334 -29.33 -2.42 -49.19
N GLU A 335 -29.53 -3.35 -48.25
CA GLU A 335 -30.68 -3.40 -47.35
C GLU A 335 -30.57 -2.39 -46.19
N MET A 336 -29.40 -1.76 -46.02
CA MET A 336 -29.12 -0.78 -44.98
C MET A 336 -28.27 0.38 -45.53
N SER A 337 -28.52 1.59 -45.05
CA SER A 337 -27.73 2.78 -45.43
C SER A 337 -26.32 2.75 -44.80
N THR A 338 -25.37 3.45 -45.42
CA THR A 338 -23.99 3.57 -44.92
C THR A 338 -23.94 4.21 -43.53
N THR A 339 -24.79 5.21 -43.26
CA THR A 339 -24.88 5.88 -41.97
C THR A 339 -25.46 4.95 -40.90
N ASP A 340 -26.52 4.19 -41.22
CA ASP A 340 -27.12 3.25 -40.27
C ASP A 340 -26.17 2.10 -39.93
N TYR A 341 -25.45 1.58 -40.94
CA TYR A 341 -24.41 0.57 -40.75
C TYR A 341 -23.34 1.07 -39.76
N LEU A 342 -22.77 2.24 -40.06
CA LEU A 342 -21.70 2.83 -39.25
C LEU A 342 -22.17 3.07 -37.81
N LEU A 343 -23.36 3.66 -37.62
CA LEU A 343 -23.94 3.92 -36.31
C LEU A 343 -24.09 2.64 -35.50
N GLN A 344 -24.67 1.59 -36.08
CA GLN A 344 -24.91 0.33 -35.37
C GLN A 344 -23.60 -0.42 -35.04
N VAL A 345 -22.61 -0.38 -35.93
CA VAL A 345 -21.28 -0.96 -35.68
C VAL A 345 -20.57 -0.21 -34.55
N GLN A 346 -20.55 1.13 -34.60
CA GLN A 346 -19.95 1.96 -33.55
C GLN A 346 -20.62 1.72 -32.20
N GLN A 347 -21.96 1.77 -32.12
CA GLN A 347 -22.71 1.48 -30.90
C GLN A 347 -22.39 0.10 -30.34
N THR A 348 -22.30 -0.92 -31.21
CA THR A 348 -21.99 -2.29 -30.77
C THR A 348 -20.58 -2.39 -30.17
N LEU A 349 -19.57 -1.80 -30.81
CA LEU A 349 -18.18 -1.80 -30.34
C LEU A 349 -17.99 -0.95 -29.08
N ASP A 350 -18.63 0.22 -29.02
CA ASP A 350 -18.60 1.10 -27.85
C ASP A 350 -19.25 0.42 -26.65
N THR A 351 -20.35 -0.32 -26.86
CA THR A 351 -21.00 -1.10 -25.81
C THR A 351 -20.10 -2.25 -25.33
N GLN A 352 -19.37 -2.94 -26.23
CA GLN A 352 -18.40 -3.96 -25.83
C GLN A 352 -17.27 -3.38 -24.98
N ILE A 353 -16.69 -2.23 -25.39
CA ILE A 353 -15.65 -1.53 -24.64
C ILE A 353 -16.18 -1.06 -23.28
N ALA A 354 -17.40 -0.53 -23.22
CA ALA A 354 -18.04 -0.14 -21.96
C ALA A 354 -18.25 -1.34 -21.02
N GLY A 355 -18.60 -2.52 -21.55
CA GLY A 355 -18.67 -3.77 -20.78
C GLY A 355 -17.32 -4.16 -20.17
N VAL A 356 -16.23 -4.10 -20.94
CA VAL A 356 -14.87 -4.36 -20.43
C VAL A 356 -14.48 -3.35 -19.34
N ARG A 357 -14.78 -2.06 -19.53
CA ARG A 357 -14.55 -1.03 -18.51
C ARG A 357 -15.34 -1.32 -17.23
N LEU A 358 -16.60 -1.71 -17.35
CA LEU A 358 -17.45 -2.06 -16.21
C LEU A 358 -16.91 -3.27 -15.43
N HIS A 359 -16.33 -4.26 -16.12
CA HIS A 359 -15.63 -5.37 -15.46
C HIS A 359 -14.38 -4.92 -14.69
N GLY A 360 -13.59 -4.02 -15.29
CA GLY A 360 -12.47 -3.38 -14.61
C GLY A 360 -12.90 -2.60 -13.36
N ASP A 361 -13.94 -1.77 -13.49
CA ASP A 361 -14.53 -1.01 -12.38
C ASP A 361 -15.04 -1.92 -11.25
N LEU A 362 -15.60 -3.09 -11.60
CA LEU A 362 -16.06 -4.08 -10.65
C LEU A 362 -14.88 -4.63 -9.82
N TRP A 363 -13.78 -4.96 -10.50
CA TRP A 363 -12.57 -5.44 -9.85
C TRP A 363 -11.93 -4.37 -8.96
N ASP A 364 -11.81 -3.14 -9.45
CA ASP A 364 -11.31 -2.02 -8.65
C ASP A 364 -12.17 -1.81 -7.38
N ALA A 365 -13.50 -1.85 -7.52
CA ALA A 365 -14.40 -1.72 -6.38
C ALA A 365 -14.31 -2.90 -5.40
N TRP A 366 -14.08 -4.12 -5.90
CA TRP A 366 -13.89 -5.31 -5.08
C TRP A 366 -12.59 -5.26 -4.28
N VAL A 367 -11.47 -4.93 -4.93
CA VAL A 367 -10.17 -4.78 -4.27
C VAL A 367 -10.21 -3.67 -3.24
N GLU A 368 -10.86 -2.55 -3.58
CA GLU A 368 -11.06 -1.44 -2.65
C GLU A 368 -11.87 -1.85 -1.41
N TRP A 369 -12.93 -2.64 -1.57
CA TRP A 369 -13.69 -3.18 -0.44
C TRP A 369 -12.86 -4.17 0.40
N LEU A 370 -12.12 -5.09 -0.22
CA LEU A 370 -11.24 -6.03 0.47
C LEU A 370 -10.13 -5.31 1.25
N ASN A 371 -9.56 -4.25 0.66
CA ASN A 371 -8.55 -3.42 1.29
C ASN A 371 -9.16 -2.66 2.49
N ALA A 372 -10.24 -1.92 2.29
CA ALA A 372 -10.87 -1.12 3.35
C ALA A 372 -11.42 -1.96 4.52
N SER A 373 -11.80 -3.22 4.27
CA SER A 373 -12.23 -4.16 5.31
C SER A 373 -11.05 -4.89 5.99
N GLY A 374 -9.83 -4.77 5.47
CA GLY A 374 -8.66 -5.49 5.96
C GLY A 374 -8.67 -6.99 5.63
N THR A 375 -9.53 -7.44 4.71
CA THR A 375 -9.74 -8.86 4.39
C THR A 375 -9.01 -9.32 3.12
N LEU A 376 -8.29 -8.43 2.44
CA LEU A 376 -7.54 -8.73 1.22
C LEU A 376 -6.51 -9.86 1.42
N SER A 377 -5.66 -9.79 2.45
CA SER A 377 -4.63 -10.83 2.68
C SER A 377 -5.26 -12.20 3.00
N PRO A 378 -6.27 -12.31 3.90
CA PRO A 378 -7.04 -13.54 4.06
C PRO A 378 -7.68 -14.04 2.77
N TRP A 379 -8.20 -13.16 1.90
CA TRP A 379 -8.79 -13.54 0.63
C TRP A 379 -7.76 -14.16 -0.31
N LEU A 380 -6.59 -13.52 -0.50
CA LEU A 380 -5.48 -14.06 -1.31
C LEU A 380 -4.98 -15.42 -0.77
N ASN A 381 -4.91 -15.57 0.56
CA ASN A 381 -4.37 -16.77 1.21
C ASN A 381 -5.37 -17.93 1.33
N LYS A 382 -6.67 -17.67 1.49
CA LYS A 382 -7.69 -18.75 1.51
C LYS A 382 -7.69 -19.51 0.20
N THR A 383 -7.57 -18.78 -0.91
CA THR A 383 -7.49 -19.38 -2.24
C THR A 383 -6.20 -20.16 -2.50
N SER A 384 -5.13 -19.98 -1.70
CA SER A 384 -3.90 -20.75 -1.84
C SER A 384 -3.89 -22.07 -1.04
N LYS A 385 -4.84 -22.28 -0.11
CA LYS A 385 -4.85 -23.42 0.83
C LYS A 385 -5.91 -24.50 0.56
N GLU A 386 -6.82 -24.33 -0.41
CA GLU A 386 -7.79 -25.37 -0.80
C GLU A 386 -7.17 -26.45 -1.71
N GLN A 387 -6.12 -27.11 -1.21
CA GLN A 387 -5.55 -28.35 -1.77
C GLN A 387 -5.96 -29.55 -0.92
#